data_AF-A0A846ABD1-F1
#
_entry.id   AF-A0A846ABD1-F1
#
_cell.length_a   1.000
_cell.length_b   1.000
_cell.length_c   1.000
_cell.angle_alpha   90.00
_cell.angle_beta   90.00
_cell.angle_gamma   90.00
#
_symmetry.space_group_name_H-M   'P 1'
#
loop_
_entity.id
_entity.type
_entity.pdbx_description
1 polymer ?
#
loop_
_entity_poly.entity_id
_entity_poly.type
_entity_poly.pdbx_seq_one_letter_code
_entity_poly.pdbx_strand_id
1 'polypeptide(L)'
;MTNHSLTDFEHNSKYFVQQIKETQKSIVLTVNGKAEIVIQDAIAYQKLLERLDYAESVAAIPQGISVNITPSIFRVITRPAYFRRALHFDNAEKGGVRKRKGGTMTPFNQRLGDKVLAEKAGKTYTGWVGGFTNAKTKNVSVYDHNWKRIGQFSPKKVQLIRRSNKLCVV
;
A
#
# COMPACT_ATOMS: atom_id res chain seq x y z
N MET A 1 -1.31 -20.05 -8.31
CA MET A 1 -2.11 -19.04 -9.02
C MET A 1 -1.54 -18.93 -10.43
N THR A 2 -2.39 -18.94 -11.45
CA THR A 2 -1.98 -18.71 -12.85
C THR A 2 -2.11 -17.23 -13.17
N ASN A 3 -1.13 -16.68 -13.90
CA ASN A 3 -1.08 -15.27 -14.29
C ASN A 3 -1.55 -15.13 -15.73
N HIS A 4 -2.51 -14.22 -15.96
CA HIS A 4 -3.01 -13.88 -17.30
C HIS A 4 -2.92 -12.37 -17.51
N SER A 5 -2.96 -11.88 -18.75
CA SER A 5 -3.03 -10.44 -19.00
C SER A 5 -4.48 -9.95 -18.90
N LEU A 6 -4.68 -8.68 -18.55
CA LEU A 6 -6.02 -8.07 -18.56
C LEU A 6 -6.64 -8.13 -19.96
N THR A 7 -5.82 -7.91 -20.99
CA THR A 7 -6.26 -7.99 -22.39
C THR A 7 -6.74 -9.39 -22.76
N ASP A 8 -6.02 -10.44 -22.36
CA ASP A 8 -6.45 -11.84 -22.59
C ASP A 8 -7.78 -12.13 -21.87
N PHE A 9 -7.92 -11.64 -20.63
CA PHE A 9 -9.17 -11.77 -19.89
C PHE A 9 -10.36 -11.05 -20.55
N GLU A 10 -10.16 -9.85 -21.11
CA GLU A 10 -11.23 -9.13 -21.81
C GLU A 10 -11.74 -9.89 -23.04
N HIS A 11 -10.82 -10.48 -23.82
CA HIS A 11 -11.17 -11.25 -25.02
C HIS A 11 -11.80 -12.62 -24.68
N ASN A 12 -11.39 -13.24 -23.57
CA ASN A 12 -11.79 -14.59 -23.18
C ASN A 12 -12.59 -14.65 -21.86
N SER A 13 -13.29 -13.57 -21.51
CA SER A 13 -13.91 -13.38 -20.20
C SER A 13 -14.84 -14.52 -19.77
N LYS A 14 -15.64 -15.06 -20.70
CA LYS A 14 -16.55 -16.18 -20.44
C LYS A 14 -15.80 -17.45 -20.00
N TYR A 15 -14.71 -17.77 -20.69
CA TYR A 15 -13.87 -18.93 -20.38
C TYR A 15 -13.28 -18.80 -18.97
N PHE A 16 -12.72 -17.63 -18.65
CA PHE A 16 -12.14 -17.40 -17.32
C PHE A 16 -13.18 -17.44 -16.21
N VAL A 17 -14.35 -16.85 -16.42
CA VAL A 17 -15.44 -16.90 -15.43
C VAL A 17 -15.89 -18.34 -15.18
N GLN A 18 -16.05 -19.14 -16.25
CA GLN A 18 -16.42 -20.55 -16.12
C GLN A 18 -15.34 -21.36 -15.39
N GLN A 19 -14.07 -21.19 -15.79
CA GLN A 19 -12.93 -21.85 -15.14
C GLN A 19 -12.86 -21.51 -13.64
N ILE A 20 -13.06 -20.24 -13.26
CA ILE A 20 -13.02 -19.80 -11.86
C ILE A 20 -14.18 -20.41 -11.07
N LYS A 21 -15.39 -20.50 -11.65
CA LYS A 21 -16.54 -21.15 -11.02
C LYS A 21 -16.33 -22.65 -10.80
N GLU A 22 -15.80 -23.34 -11.79
CA GLU A 22 -15.56 -24.80 -11.75
C GLU A 22 -14.41 -25.15 -10.81
N THR A 23 -13.28 -24.45 -10.92
CA THR A 23 -12.07 -24.77 -10.16
C THR A 23 -12.06 -24.17 -8.76
N GLN A 24 -12.86 -23.13 -8.52
CA GLN A 24 -12.80 -22.27 -7.34
C GLN A 24 -11.40 -21.67 -7.05
N LYS A 25 -10.51 -21.69 -8.04
CA LYS A 25 -9.15 -21.14 -7.93
C LYS A 25 -9.15 -19.69 -8.38
N SER A 26 -8.50 -18.83 -7.61
CA SER A 26 -8.30 -17.43 -7.97
C SER A 26 -7.30 -17.27 -9.11
N ILE A 27 -7.53 -16.28 -9.97
CA ILE A 27 -6.66 -15.91 -11.09
C ILE A 27 -6.10 -14.51 -10.85
N VAL A 28 -4.84 -14.30 -11.23
CA VAL A 28 -4.20 -12.98 -11.17
C VAL A 28 -4.12 -12.40 -12.58
N LEU A 29 -4.66 -11.20 -12.75
CA LEU A 29 -4.53 -10.44 -13.98
C LEU A 29 -3.38 -9.44 -13.91
N THR A 30 -2.68 -9.35 -15.02
CA THR A 30 -1.54 -8.46 -15.22
C THR A 30 -1.87 -7.34 -16.18
N VAL A 31 -1.50 -6.11 -15.82
CA VAL A 31 -1.59 -4.93 -16.67
C VAL A 31 -0.16 -4.48 -16.97
N ASN A 32 0.20 -4.39 -18.24
CA ASN A 32 1.57 -4.06 -18.68
C ASN A 32 2.65 -4.95 -18.01
N GLY A 33 2.36 -6.26 -17.87
CA GLY A 33 3.26 -7.25 -17.26
C GLY A 33 3.37 -7.19 -15.73
N LYS A 34 2.54 -6.40 -15.05
CA LYS A 34 2.50 -6.32 -13.58
C LYS A 34 1.20 -6.88 -13.05
N ALA A 35 1.26 -7.73 -12.02
CA ALA A 35 0.08 -8.21 -11.32
C ALA A 35 -0.64 -7.05 -10.61
N GLU A 36 -1.89 -6.81 -10.97
CA GLU A 36 -2.69 -5.69 -10.45
C GLU A 36 -4.05 -6.11 -9.90
N ILE A 37 -4.66 -7.17 -10.46
CA ILE A 37 -6.03 -7.58 -10.11
C ILE A 37 -6.06 -9.07 -9.77
N VAL A 38 -6.86 -9.44 -8.78
CA VAL A 38 -7.19 -10.85 -8.49
C VAL A 38 -8.69 -11.05 -8.73
N ILE A 39 -9.03 -12.10 -9.46
CA ILE A 39 -10.42 -12.52 -9.70
C ILE A 39 -10.67 -13.83 -8.97
N GLN A 40 -11.79 -13.89 -8.25
CA GLN A 40 -12.21 -15.05 -7.47
C GLN A 40 -13.73 -15.23 -7.56
N ASP A 41 -14.18 -16.49 -7.46
CA ASP A 41 -15.61 -16.81 -7.33
C ASP A 41 -16.19 -16.27 -6.01
N ALA A 42 -17.44 -15.81 -6.05
CA ALA A 42 -18.09 -15.22 -4.89
C ALA A 42 -18.29 -16.20 -3.73
N ILE A 43 -18.65 -17.47 -4.03
CA ILE A 43 -18.85 -18.51 -3.01
C ILE A 43 -17.50 -18.90 -2.40
N ALA A 44 -16.47 -19.03 -3.23
CA ALA A 44 -15.12 -19.31 -2.76
C ALA A 44 -14.56 -18.17 -1.89
N TYR A 45 -14.84 -16.92 -2.25
CA TYR A 45 -14.46 -15.75 -1.46
C TYR A 45 -15.21 -15.69 -0.13
N GLN A 46 -16.52 -15.96 -0.13
CA GLN A 46 -17.33 -16.03 1.09
C GLN A 46 -16.81 -17.12 2.06
N LYS A 47 -16.50 -18.31 1.56
CA LYS A 47 -15.87 -19.38 2.36
C LYS A 47 -14.51 -18.97 2.92
N LEU A 48 -13.74 -18.18 2.17
CA LEU A 48 -12.46 -17.66 2.63
C LEU A 48 -12.66 -16.68 3.80
N LEU A 49 -13.65 -15.78 3.70
CA LEU A 49 -14.01 -14.88 4.79
C LEU A 49 -14.50 -15.65 6.03
N GLU A 50 -15.40 -16.62 5.85
CA GLU A 50 -15.89 -17.46 6.95
C GLU A 50 -14.77 -18.23 7.66
N ARG A 51 -13.77 -18.71 6.89
CA ARG A 51 -12.59 -19.36 7.48
C ARG A 51 -11.68 -18.39 8.22
N LEU A 52 -11.56 -17.15 7.76
CA LEU A 52 -10.84 -16.10 8.47
C LEU A 52 -11.55 -15.74 9.78
N ASP A 53 -12.86 -15.49 9.73
CA ASP A 53 -13.68 -15.18 10.90
C ASP A 53 -13.66 -16.34 11.92
N TYR A 54 -13.71 -17.58 11.45
CA TYR A 54 -13.55 -18.76 12.29
C TYR A 54 -12.14 -18.82 12.91
N ALA A 55 -11.09 -18.58 12.13
CA ALA A 55 -9.72 -18.58 12.65
C ALA A 55 -9.49 -17.45 13.67
N GLU A 56 -10.06 -16.26 13.44
CA GLU A 56 -10.00 -15.12 14.36
C GLU A 56 -10.81 -15.38 15.63
N SER A 57 -12.00 -15.97 15.53
CA SER A 57 -12.81 -16.32 16.70
C SER A 57 -12.19 -17.43 17.54
N VAL A 58 -11.58 -18.45 16.91
CA VAL A 58 -10.77 -19.47 17.60
C VAL A 58 -9.54 -18.83 18.25
N ALA A 59 -8.90 -17.86 17.60
CA ALA A 59 -7.76 -17.13 18.17
C ALA A 59 -8.15 -16.20 19.34
N ALA A 60 -9.42 -15.80 19.44
CA ALA A 60 -9.94 -14.93 20.49
C ALA A 60 -10.35 -15.67 21.78
N ILE A 61 -10.36 -17.01 21.79
CA ILE A 61 -10.60 -17.83 22.99
C ILE A 61 -9.28 -17.92 23.77
N PRO A 62 -9.06 -17.15 24.84
CA PRO A 62 -7.75 -17.07 25.48
C PRO A 62 -7.63 -18.11 26.58
N GLN A 63 -6.78 -19.13 26.39
CA GLN A 63 -5.78 -19.60 27.36
C GLN A 63 -4.91 -20.70 26.70
N GLY A 64 -3.68 -20.38 26.28
CA GLY A 64 -2.59 -21.38 26.28
C GLY A 64 -2.00 -21.89 24.96
N ILE A 65 -2.22 -21.28 23.78
CA ILE A 65 -1.51 -21.71 22.54
C ILE A 65 -0.90 -20.51 21.81
N SER A 66 0.42 -20.54 21.61
CA SER A 66 1.16 -19.55 20.83
C SER A 66 0.82 -19.67 19.35
N VAL A 67 0.11 -18.67 18.80
CA VAL A 67 -0.21 -18.61 17.37
C VAL A 67 1.01 -18.14 16.60
N ASN A 68 1.54 -18.99 15.72
CA ASN A 68 2.68 -18.66 14.88
C ASN A 68 2.19 -18.02 13.58
N ILE A 69 2.39 -16.70 13.45
CA ILE A 69 1.93 -15.91 12.30
C ILE A 69 2.70 -16.38 11.06
N THR A 70 2.03 -17.13 10.19
CA THR A 70 2.61 -17.57 8.91
C THR A 70 2.51 -16.42 7.91
N PRO A 71 3.63 -15.87 7.40
CA PRO A 71 3.58 -14.79 6.42
C PRO A 71 2.92 -15.29 5.13
N SER A 72 2.08 -14.44 4.53
CA SER A 72 1.41 -14.73 3.26
C SER A 72 2.38 -15.20 2.17
N ILE A 73 1.96 -16.19 1.38
CA ILE A 73 2.72 -16.77 0.25
C ILE A 73 2.90 -15.74 -0.88
N PHE A 74 2.07 -14.69 -0.94
CA PHE A 74 2.20 -13.59 -1.88
C PHE A 74 2.24 -12.23 -1.18
N ARG A 75 3.00 -11.29 -1.74
CA ARG A 75 3.09 -9.91 -1.25
C ARG A 75 2.63 -8.94 -2.33
N VAL A 76 1.84 -7.95 -1.93
CA VAL A 76 1.50 -6.82 -2.81
C VAL A 76 2.69 -5.88 -2.84
N ILE A 77 3.31 -5.74 -4.02
CA ILE A 77 4.47 -4.89 -4.24
C ILE A 77 4.09 -3.81 -5.23
N THR A 78 4.03 -2.57 -4.76
CA THR A 78 3.87 -1.40 -5.62
C THR A 78 5.14 -0.55 -5.59
N ARG A 79 5.30 0.35 -6.56
CA ARG A 79 6.37 1.35 -6.50
C ARG A 79 5.86 2.59 -5.78
N PRO A 80 6.72 3.24 -4.98
CA PRO A 80 6.53 4.61 -4.61
C PRO A 80 6.11 5.49 -5.79
N ALA A 81 4.88 6.00 -5.80
CA ALA A 81 4.46 7.09 -6.69
C ALA A 81 5.07 8.38 -6.14
N TYR A 82 6.38 8.50 -6.30
CA TYR A 82 7.05 9.77 -6.14
C TYR A 82 6.34 10.75 -7.07
N PHE A 83 5.84 11.86 -6.55
CA PHE A 83 5.39 12.96 -7.38
C PHE A 83 6.56 13.40 -8.25
N ARG A 84 6.68 12.84 -9.46
CA ARG A 84 7.55 13.35 -10.51
C ARG A 84 6.89 14.65 -10.99
N ARG A 85 7.17 15.73 -10.26
CA ARG A 85 6.86 17.12 -10.65
C ARG A 85 5.43 17.29 -11.19
N ALA A 86 4.47 17.50 -10.29
CA ALA A 86 3.24 18.17 -10.72
C ALA A 86 3.64 19.56 -11.27
N LEU A 87 3.48 19.73 -12.58
CA LEU A 87 3.88 20.88 -13.39
C LEU A 87 3.43 22.22 -12.75
N HIS A 88 2.27 22.23 -12.10
CA HIS A 88 1.73 23.40 -11.40
C HIS A 88 2.58 23.92 -10.25
N PHE A 89 3.46 23.09 -9.68
CA PHE A 89 4.40 23.53 -8.65
C PHE A 89 5.72 24.08 -9.24
N ASP A 90 5.95 23.93 -10.54
CA ASP A 90 7.07 24.55 -11.24
C ASP A 90 6.73 25.99 -11.69
N ASN A 91 5.44 26.36 -11.64
CA ASN A 91 5.01 27.74 -11.81
C ASN A 91 5.45 28.57 -10.60
N ALA A 92 6.09 29.71 -10.87
CA ALA A 92 6.45 30.66 -9.83
C ALA A 92 5.19 31.23 -9.16
N GLU A 93 5.23 31.45 -7.85
CA GLU A 93 4.20 32.23 -7.17
C GLU A 93 4.31 33.72 -7.61
N LYS A 94 3.26 34.52 -7.39
CA LYS A 94 3.26 35.96 -7.69
C LYS A 94 4.42 36.62 -6.92
N GLY A 95 5.48 37.00 -7.63
CA GLY A 95 6.75 37.45 -7.04
C GLY A 95 7.99 36.64 -7.44
N GLY A 96 7.86 35.62 -8.32
CA GLY A 96 9.01 34.94 -8.94
C GLY A 96 9.72 33.92 -8.06
N VAL A 97 9.34 33.82 -6.78
CA VAL A 97 9.92 32.87 -5.84
C VAL A 97 9.39 31.47 -6.16
N ARG A 98 10.32 30.56 -6.45
CA ARG A 98 10.01 29.13 -6.62
C ARG A 98 9.92 28.48 -5.25
N LYS A 99 8.91 27.64 -5.05
CA LYS A 99 8.78 26.86 -3.82
C LYS A 99 9.92 25.84 -3.75
N ARG A 100 10.76 25.92 -2.70
CA ARG A 100 11.80 24.91 -2.41
C ARG A 100 11.13 23.55 -2.25
N LYS A 101 11.26 22.67 -3.25
CA LYS A 101 10.86 21.26 -3.14
C LYS A 101 12.06 20.46 -2.67
N GLY A 102 11.97 19.98 -1.43
CA GLY A 102 13.05 19.26 -0.76
C GLY A 102 13.55 18.04 -1.54
N GLY A 103 14.85 17.77 -1.39
CA GLY A 103 15.49 16.57 -1.93
C GLY A 103 15.02 15.28 -1.27
N THR A 104 15.68 14.18 -1.61
CA THR A 104 15.40 12.81 -1.14
C THR A 104 15.31 12.69 0.39
N MET A 105 15.90 13.64 1.13
CA MET A 105 15.91 13.73 2.59
C MET A 105 14.96 14.82 3.08
N THR A 106 14.12 14.51 4.08
CA THR A 106 13.45 15.53 4.88
C THR A 106 14.45 16.19 5.84
N PRO A 107 14.23 17.44 6.27
CA PRO A 107 15.00 18.08 7.34
C PRO A 107 14.91 17.39 8.70
N PHE A 108 14.10 16.33 8.81
CA PHE A 108 13.79 15.62 10.05
C PHE A 108 14.33 14.18 10.06
N ASN A 109 15.29 13.86 9.19
CA ASN A 109 16.00 12.57 9.09
C ASN A 109 15.20 11.38 8.51
N GLN A 110 13.96 11.60 8.06
CA GLN A 110 13.26 10.62 7.21
C GLN A 110 13.58 10.88 5.72
N ARG A 111 13.57 9.83 4.90
CA ARG A 111 13.74 9.95 3.44
C ARG A 111 12.41 9.74 2.73
N LEU A 112 12.29 10.31 1.55
CA LEU A 112 11.18 10.00 0.65
C LEU A 112 11.16 8.50 0.34
N GLY A 113 10.01 7.85 0.57
CA GLY A 113 9.82 6.41 0.40
C GLY A 113 10.29 5.55 1.57
N ASP A 114 10.75 6.12 2.69
CA ASP A 114 11.00 5.35 3.90
C ASP A 114 9.69 4.74 4.43
N LYS A 115 9.73 3.47 4.86
CA LYS A 115 8.61 2.82 5.56
C LYS A 115 8.69 3.25 7.03
N VAL A 116 7.61 3.84 7.53
CA VAL A 116 7.55 4.47 8.85
C VAL A 116 6.31 4.04 9.61
N LEU A 117 6.43 4.04 10.93
CA LEU A 117 5.32 3.99 11.87
C LEU A 117 5.02 5.42 12.31
N ALA A 118 3.76 5.84 12.22
CA ALA A 118 3.32 7.19 12.54
C ALA A 118 2.15 7.16 13.52
N GLU A 119 2.16 8.03 14.53
CA GLU A 119 1.11 8.06 15.56
C GLU A 119 0.33 9.38 15.54
N LYS A 120 -0.99 9.28 15.59
CA LYS A 120 -1.88 10.44 15.72
C LYS A 120 -3.15 10.05 16.47
N ALA A 121 -3.53 10.86 17.47
CA ALA A 121 -4.73 10.67 18.28
C ALA A 121 -4.87 9.23 18.84
N GLY A 122 -3.78 8.68 19.38
CA GLY A 122 -3.76 7.32 19.95
C GLY A 122 -3.81 6.18 18.93
N LYS A 123 -3.85 6.47 17.63
CA LYS A 123 -3.81 5.48 16.56
C LYS A 123 -2.44 5.45 15.90
N THR A 124 -1.94 4.23 15.65
CA THR A 124 -0.71 3.98 14.92
C THR A 124 -1.02 3.64 13.46
N TYR A 125 -0.20 4.15 12.57
CA TYR A 125 -0.32 3.99 11.13
C TYR A 125 1.02 3.52 10.58
N THR A 126 1.02 2.51 9.72
CA THR A 126 2.21 2.13 8.96
C THR A 126 2.06 2.62 7.53
N GLY A 127 3.09 3.27 6.99
CA GLY A 127 3.05 3.78 5.63
C GLY A 127 4.41 4.24 5.12
N TRP A 128 4.39 4.99 4.01
CA TRP A 128 5.57 5.49 3.34
C TRP A 128 5.63 7.02 3.37
N VAL A 129 6.82 7.56 3.58
CA VAL A 129 7.02 9.02 3.56
C VAL A 129 6.89 9.54 2.14
N GLY A 130 5.95 10.45 1.90
CA GLY A 130 5.73 11.06 0.58
C GLY A 130 6.12 12.53 0.48
N GLY A 131 6.48 13.16 1.59
CA GLY A 131 6.94 14.54 1.62
C GLY A 131 6.87 15.14 3.02
N PHE A 132 7.16 16.44 3.11
CA PHE A 132 7.12 17.17 4.35
C PHE A 132 6.68 18.62 4.14
N THR A 133 6.17 19.23 5.19
CA THR A 133 5.94 20.66 5.30
C THR A 133 6.95 21.22 6.30
N ASN A 134 7.60 22.34 5.94
CA ASN A 134 8.56 23.04 6.81
C ASN A 134 8.34 24.56 6.76
N ALA A 135 7.08 24.97 6.65
CA ALA A 135 6.68 26.37 6.70
C ALA A 135 6.19 26.69 8.13
N LYS A 136 4.93 27.09 8.30
CA LYS A 136 4.31 27.35 9.62
C LYS A 136 4.28 26.10 10.51
N THR A 137 4.04 24.93 9.92
CA THR A 137 4.02 23.65 10.64
C THR A 137 5.05 22.69 10.06
N LYS A 138 5.77 22.02 10.97
CA LYS A 138 6.80 21.01 10.65
C LYS A 138 6.15 19.64 10.73
N ASN A 139 5.75 19.10 9.59
CA ASN A 139 5.03 17.82 9.50
C ASN A 139 5.61 16.93 8.40
N VAL A 140 5.56 15.62 8.60
CA VAL A 140 5.86 14.60 7.60
C VAL A 140 4.53 14.04 7.08
N SER A 141 4.41 13.91 5.76
CA SER A 141 3.24 13.31 5.12
C SER A 141 3.49 11.83 4.90
N VAL A 142 2.58 10.99 5.41
CA VAL A 142 2.65 9.53 5.32
C VAL A 142 1.52 9.04 4.42
N TYR A 143 1.84 8.08 3.56
CA TYR A 143 1.00 7.56 2.49
C TYR A 143 0.85 6.04 2.62
N ASP A 144 -0.25 5.50 2.10
CA ASP A 144 -0.44 4.06 1.98
C ASP A 144 0.30 3.50 0.75
N HIS A 145 0.14 2.19 0.50
CA HIS A 145 0.76 1.50 -0.63
C HIS A 145 0.21 1.96 -2.01
N ASN A 146 -0.96 2.60 -2.03
CA ASN A 146 -1.60 3.18 -3.20
C ASN A 146 -1.29 4.67 -3.38
N TRP A 147 -0.38 5.22 -2.58
CA TRP A 147 -0.04 6.66 -2.58
C TRP A 147 -1.21 7.60 -2.29
N LYS A 148 -2.22 7.10 -1.57
CA LYS A 148 -3.20 7.94 -0.90
C LYS A 148 -2.62 8.42 0.43
N ARG A 149 -2.73 9.73 0.70
CA ARG A 149 -2.18 10.32 1.92
C ARG A 149 -3.02 9.85 3.11
N ILE A 150 -2.40 9.10 4.03
CA ILE A 150 -3.00 8.71 5.31
C ILE A 150 -3.15 9.94 6.20
N GLY A 151 -2.11 10.78 6.24
CA GLY A 151 -2.15 11.99 7.02
C GLY A 151 -0.83 12.74 7.07
N GLN A 152 -0.85 13.80 7.86
CA GLN A 152 0.33 14.56 8.25
C GLN A 152 0.58 14.39 9.73
N PHE A 153 1.84 14.15 10.07
CA PHE A 153 2.29 13.75 11.39
C PHE A 153 3.45 14.64 11.84
N SER A 154 3.53 14.94 13.13
CA SER A 154 4.71 15.59 13.67
C SER A 154 5.93 14.67 13.51
N PRO A 155 7.11 15.16 13.10
CA PRO A 155 8.29 14.32 12.89
C PRO A 155 8.68 13.50 14.11
N LYS A 156 8.41 13.99 15.32
CA LYS A 156 8.64 13.27 16.59
C LYS A 156 7.78 12.01 16.73
N LYS A 157 6.60 12.00 16.10
CA LYS A 157 5.66 10.87 16.10
C LYS A 157 5.81 9.98 14.87
N VAL A 158 6.93 10.08 14.15
CA VAL A 158 7.22 9.27 12.95
C VAL A 158 8.53 8.52 13.16
N GLN A 159 8.41 7.21 13.40
CA GLN A 159 9.52 6.31 13.62
C GLN A 159 9.86 5.56 12.33
N LEU A 160 11.15 5.47 12.01
CA LEU A 160 11.63 4.70 10.88
C LEU A 160 11.52 3.20 11.16
N ILE A 161 10.84 2.46 10.28
CA ILE A 161 10.88 0.99 10.26
C ILE A 161 12.00 0.54 9.32
N ARG A 162 12.07 1.13 8.12
CA ARG A 162 12.99 0.70 7.07
C ARG A 162 13.29 1.82 6.07
N ARG A 163 14.55 1.97 5.67
CA ARG A 163 14.95 2.89 4.60
C ARG A 163 14.36 2.51 3.25
N SER A 164 14.06 3.49 2.41
CA SER A 164 13.49 3.27 1.08
C SER A 164 14.34 2.29 0.25
N ASN A 165 13.71 1.23 -0.23
CA ASN A 165 14.25 0.37 -1.30
C ASN A 165 13.50 0.60 -2.63
N LYS A 166 12.79 1.73 -2.74
CA LYS A 166 11.92 2.05 -3.89
C LYS A 166 10.78 1.04 -4.11
N LEU A 167 10.36 0.30 -3.08
CA LEU A 167 9.22 -0.60 -3.10
C LEU A 167 8.32 -0.38 -1.89
N CYS A 168 7.01 -0.33 -2.14
CA CYS A 168 5.98 -0.42 -1.14
C CYS A 168 5.53 -1.87 -1.06
N VAL A 169 5.95 -2.55 0.00
CA VAL A 169 5.61 -3.94 0.28
C VAL A 169 4.65 -3.94 1.48
N VAL A 170 3.42 -4.37 1.20
CA VAL A 170 2.36 -4.57 2.21
C VAL A 170 2.67 -5.84 2.98
#